data_AF-A0A2E4DJ21-F1
#
_entry.id   AF-A0A2E4DJ21-F1
#
_cell.length_a   1.000
_cell.length_b   1.000
_cell.length_c   1.000
_cell.angle_alpha   90.00
_cell.angle_beta   90.00
_cell.angle_gamma   90.00
#
_symmetry.space_group_name_H-M   'P 1'
#
loop_
_entity.id
_entity.type
_entity.pdbx_description
1 polymer ?
#
loop_
_entity_poly.entity_id
_entity_poly.type
_entity_poly.pdbx_seq_one_letter_code
_entity_poly.pdbx_strand_id
1 'polypeptide(L)'
;MEQDKKTALIHYLEESVIAIIGIAIFLSLLWYSEFNISVRVLSLWIFLFNGILFTFWLWKSNTKNWEKSVVGLYFILVEIIILLGGK
;
A
#
# COMPACT_ATOMS: atom_id res chain seq x y z
N MET A 1 -27.34 -15.27 4.37
CA MET A 1 -26.54 -15.89 5.44
C MET A 1 -25.31 -16.64 4.92
N GLU A 2 -25.41 -17.58 3.95
CA GLU A 2 -24.20 -18.20 3.34
C GLU A 2 -23.43 -17.28 2.40
N GLN A 3 -24.14 -16.46 1.61
CA GLN A 3 -23.54 -15.53 0.65
C GLN A 3 -22.75 -14.42 1.36
N ASP A 4 -23.30 -13.87 2.44
CA ASP A 4 -22.65 -12.85 3.26
C ASP A 4 -21.37 -13.37 3.92
N LYS A 5 -21.37 -14.63 4.38
CA LYS A 5 -20.18 -15.30 4.92
C LYS A 5 -19.10 -15.51 3.85
N LYS A 6 -19.47 -15.88 2.62
CA LYS A 6 -18.52 -16.02 1.50
C LYS A 6 -17.90 -14.69 1.11
N THR A 7 -18.69 -13.62 1.02
CA THR A 7 -18.19 -12.27 0.72
C THR A 7 -17.26 -11.75 1.80
N ALA A 8 -17.58 -11.99 3.08
CA ALA A 8 -16.70 -11.64 4.19
C ALA A 8 -15.36 -12.40 4.12
N LEU A 9 -15.38 -13.71 3.84
CA LEU A 9 -14.16 -14.52 3.70
C LEU A 9 -13.25 -14.03 2.58
N ILE A 10 -13.82 -13.66 1.42
CA ILE A 10 -13.06 -13.08 0.30
C ILE A 10 -12.42 -11.77 0.72
N HIS A 11 -13.16 -10.92 1.42
CA HIS A 11 -12.64 -9.63 1.89
C HIS A 11 -11.45 -9.79 2.86
N TYR A 12 -11.54 -10.72 3.82
CA TYR A 12 -10.44 -11.02 4.74
C TYR A 12 -9.23 -11.62 4.03
N LEU A 13 -9.45 -12.45 3.00
CA LEU A 13 -8.37 -13.03 2.21
C LEU A 13 -7.62 -11.95 1.43
N GLU A 14 -8.33 -11.05 0.76
CA GLU A 14 -7.75 -9.91 0.04
C GLU A 14 -6.89 -9.03 0.96
N GLU A 15 -7.41 -8.68 2.14
CA GLU A 15 -6.68 -7.88 3.13
C GLU A 15 -5.43 -8.61 3.65
N SER A 16 -5.55 -9.92 3.88
CA SER A 16 -4.43 -10.75 4.33
C SER A 16 -3.33 -10.82 3.26
N VAL A 17 -3.69 -10.94 1.99
CA VAL A 17 -2.71 -10.94 0.87
C VAL A 17 -1.98 -9.61 0.80
N ILE A 18 -2.69 -8.48 0.91
CA ILE A 18 -2.07 -7.14 0.90
C ILE A 18 -1.12 -6.98 2.08
N ALA A 19 -1.52 -7.41 3.28
CA ALA A 19 -0.67 -7.35 4.47
C ALA A 19 0.61 -8.20 4.29
N ILE A 20 0.48 -9.40 3.74
CA ILE A 20 1.63 -10.27 3.44
C ILE A 20 2.57 -9.61 2.43
N ILE A 21 2.04 -8.98 1.37
CA ILE A 21 2.87 -8.25 0.39
C ILE A 21 3.62 -7.10 1.09
N GLY A 22 2.96 -6.33 1.95
CA GLY A 22 3.59 -5.25 2.70
C GLY A 22 4.74 -5.73 3.59
N ILE A 23 4.53 -6.85 4.30
CA ILE A 23 5.57 -7.48 5.13
C ILE A 23 6.70 -8.03 4.27
N ALA A 24 6.39 -8.70 3.16
CA ALA A 24 7.40 -9.26 2.27
C ALA A 24 8.33 -8.17 1.72
N ILE A 25 7.77 -7.05 1.26
CA ILE A 25 8.55 -5.89 0.79
C ILE A 25 9.42 -5.34 1.92
N PHE A 26 8.87 -5.20 3.13
CA PHE A 26 9.63 -4.71 4.28
C PHE A 26 10.83 -5.60 4.59
N LEU A 27 10.61 -6.92 4.66
CA LEU A 27 11.67 -7.90 4.92
C LEU A 27 12.72 -7.91 3.82
N SER A 28 12.33 -7.79 2.54
CA SER A 28 13.27 -7.67 1.44
C SER A 28 14.12 -6.39 1.52
N LEU A 29 13.52 -5.26 1.89
CA LEU A 29 14.25 -4.00 2.09
C LEU A 29 15.21 -4.08 3.28
N LEU A 30 14.78 -4.69 4.40
CA LEU A 30 15.66 -4.92 5.55
C LEU A 30 16.82 -5.83 5.18
N TRP A 31 16.57 -6.93 4.47
CA TRP A 31 17.62 -7.81 3.98
C TRP A 31 18.63 -7.04 3.11
N TYR A 32 18.14 -6.26 2.15
CA TYR A 32 19.00 -5.46 1.26
C TYR A 32 19.81 -4.40 2.01
N SER A 33 19.29 -3.90 3.13
CA SER A 33 19.94 -2.91 3.97
C SER A 33 20.74 -3.52 5.14
N GLU A 34 21.09 -4.81 5.08
CA GLU A 34 21.82 -5.51 6.15
C GLU A 34 21.13 -5.39 7.53
N PHE A 35 19.80 -5.38 7.54
CA PHE A 35 18.94 -5.18 8.70
C PHE A 35 19.14 -3.84 9.42
N ASN A 36 19.76 -2.86 8.77
CA ASN A 36 19.85 -1.49 9.28
C ASN A 36 18.51 -0.77 9.14
N ILE A 37 17.77 -0.70 10.25
CA ILE A 37 16.52 0.05 10.32
C ILE A 37 16.85 1.54 10.34
N SER A 38 16.65 2.20 9.20
CA SER A 38 16.84 3.63 9.03
C SER A 38 15.55 4.31 8.55
N VAL A 39 15.46 5.62 8.75
CA VAL A 39 14.35 6.44 8.21
C VAL A 39 14.23 6.25 6.70
N ARG A 40 15.36 6.15 5.99
CA ARG A 40 15.39 5.88 4.55
C ARG A 40 14.71 4.56 4.17
N VAL A 41 15.01 3.48 4.89
CA VAL A 41 14.42 2.15 4.66
C VAL A 41 12.92 2.18 4.96
N LEU A 42 12.52 2.83 6.06
CA LEU A 42 11.10 2.99 6.41
C LEU A 42 10.35 3.84 5.38
N SER A 43 10.90 4.97 4.93
CA SER A 43 10.31 5.81 3.89
C SER A 43 10.14 5.06 2.58
N LEU A 44 11.14 4.27 2.15
CA LEU A 44 11.04 3.42 0.97
C LEU A 44 9.96 2.34 1.12
N TRP A 45 9.88 1.70 2.28
CA TRP A 45 8.84 0.72 2.55
C TRP A 45 7.44 1.33 2.49
N ILE A 46 7.23 2.46 3.19
CA ILE A 46 5.95 3.18 3.19
C ILE A 46 5.58 3.59 1.77
N PHE A 47 6.53 4.14 1.00
CA PHE A 47 6.31 4.54 -0.39
C PHE A 47 5.81 3.38 -1.26
N LEU A 48 6.51 2.24 -1.21
CA LEU A 48 6.15 1.07 -2.01
C LEU A 48 4.80 0.47 -1.57
N PHE A 49 4.57 0.38 -0.26
CA PHE A 49 3.35 -0.21 0.27
C PHE A 49 2.13 0.67 0.02
N ASN A 50 2.27 1.98 0.15
CA ASN A 50 1.25 2.96 -0.22
C ASN A 50 0.86 2.84 -1.70
N GLY A 51 1.82 2.66 -2.60
CA GLY A 51 1.55 2.44 -4.03
C GLY A 51 0.67 1.22 -4.29
N ILE A 52 0.90 0.13 -3.55
CA ILE A 52 0.09 -1.08 -3.61
C ILE A 52 -1.31 -0.83 -3.04
N LEU A 53 -1.42 -0.20 -1.88
CA LEU A 53 -2.71 0.15 -1.26
C LEU A 53 -3.54 1.05 -2.17
N PHE A 54 -2.90 2.05 -2.79
CA PHE A 54 -3.57 2.96 -3.71
C PHE A 54 -4.04 2.24 -4.98
N THR A 55 -3.23 1.34 -5.54
CA THR A 55 -3.61 0.52 -6.71
C THR A 55 -4.77 -0.42 -6.37
N PHE A 56 -4.72 -1.08 -5.20
CA PHE A 56 -5.81 -1.91 -4.71
C PHE A 56 -7.11 -1.11 -4.51
N TRP A 57 -7.00 0.08 -3.90
CA TRP A 57 -8.13 0.98 -3.75
C TRP A 57 -8.70 1.41 -5.10
N LEU A 58 -7.86 1.78 -6.08
CA LEU A 58 -8.31 2.15 -7.42
C LEU A 58 -9.10 1.03 -8.10
N TRP A 59 -8.66 -0.22 -7.92
CA TRP A 59 -9.30 -1.41 -8.48
C TRP A 59 -10.66 -1.71 -7.84
N LYS A 60 -10.76 -1.64 -6.51
CA LYS A 60 -11.99 -1.97 -5.77
C LYS A 60 -13.01 -0.83 -5.71
N SER A 61 -12.54 0.41 -5.86
CA SER A 61 -13.37 1.60 -5.68
C SER A 61 -14.36 1.78 -6.83
N ASN A 62 -15.63 2.02 -6.49
CA ASN A 62 -16.70 2.36 -7.43
C ASN A 62 -16.92 3.89 -7.56
N THR A 63 -15.95 4.69 -7.09
CA THR A 63 -15.97 6.15 -7.21
C THR A 63 -15.84 6.62 -8.66
N LYS A 64 -16.28 7.84 -8.94
CA LYS A 64 -16.21 8.41 -10.29
C LYS A 64 -14.75 8.60 -10.70
N ASN A 65 -14.46 8.47 -12.00
CA ASN A 65 -13.09 8.60 -12.51
C ASN A 65 -12.42 9.93 -12.12
N TRP A 66 -13.17 11.04 -12.08
CA TRP A 66 -12.61 12.34 -11.68
C TRP A 66 -12.22 12.40 -10.19
N GLU A 67 -12.97 11.73 -9.31
CA GLU A 67 -12.65 11.63 -7.87
C GLU A 67 -11.36 10.82 -7.70
N LYS A 68 -11.23 9.71 -8.43
CA LYS A 68 -10.00 8.90 -8.48
C LYS A 68 -8.81 9.72 -8.96
N SER A 69 -8.98 10.60 -9.96
CA SER A 69 -7.92 11.49 -10.43
C SER A 69 -7.48 12.50 -9.36
N VAL A 70 -8.41 13.11 -8.63
CA VAL A 70 -8.08 14.06 -7.55
C VAL A 70 -7.33 13.36 -6.42
N VAL A 71 -7.81 12.19 -5.97
CA VAL A 71 -7.12 11.40 -4.95
C VAL A 71 -5.74 10.93 -5.44
N GLY A 72 -5.62 10.56 -6.72
CA GLY A 72 -4.35 10.18 -7.33
C GLY A 72 -3.33 11.31 -7.38
N LEU A 73 -3.75 12.54 -7.69
CA LEU A 73 -2.87 13.71 -7.62
C LEU A 73 -2.40 13.97 -6.19
N TYR A 74 -3.32 13.91 -5.21
CA TYR A 74 -2.97 14.04 -3.81
C TYR A 74 -1.99 12.95 -3.36
N PHE A 75 -2.23 11.70 -3.77
CA PHE A 75 -1.35 10.57 -3.50
C PHE A 75 0.07 10.83 -4.00
N ILE A 76 0.23 11.25 -5.26
CA ILE A 76 1.54 11.56 -5.83
C ILE A 76 2.27 12.65 -5.02
N LEU A 77 1.57 13.70 -4.58
CA LEU A 77 2.15 14.75 -3.76
C LEU A 77 2.66 14.21 -2.42
N VAL A 78 1.88 13.35 -1.75
CA VAL A 78 2.27 12.71 -0.50
C VAL A 78 3.49 11.80 -0.70
N GLU A 79 3.50 11.00 -1.76
CA GLU A 79 4.63 10.11 -2.08
C GLU A 79 5.94 10.87 -2.32
N ILE A 80 5.87 12.02 -2.99
CA ILE A 80 7.03 12.90 -3.18
C ILE A 80 7.56 13.39 -1.83
N ILE A 81 6.67 13.79 -0.91
CA ILE A 81 7.06 14.25 0.44
C ILE A 81 7.72 13.12 1.23
N ILE A 82 7.18 11.91 1.18
CA ILE A 82 7.73 10.72 1.86
C ILE A 82 9.15 10.42 1.37
N LEU A 83 9.36 10.45 0.05
CA LEU A 83 10.68 10.24 -0.55
C LEU A 83 11.67 11.35 -0.21
N LEU A 84 11.23 12.61 -0.15
CA LEU A 84 12.08 13.74 0.22
C LEU A 84 12.44 13.75 1.71
N GLY A 85 11.50 13.35 2.58
CA GLY A 85 11.70 13.30 4.03
C GLY A 85 12.57 12.13 4.50
N GLY A 86 12.79 11.12 3.65
CA GLY A 86 13.68 9.99 3.94
C GLY A 86 15.16 10.19 3.55
N LYS A 87 15.54 11.42 3.16
CA LYS A 87 16.92 11.79 2.81
C LYS A 87 17.79 12.04 4.04
#